data_AF-A0A8R7PJF9-F1
#
_entry.id   AF-A0A8R7PJF9-F1
#
_cell.length_a   1.000
_cell.length_b   1.000
_cell.length_c   1.000
_cell.angle_alpha   90.00
_cell.angle_beta   90.00
_cell.angle_gamma   90.00
#
_symmetry.space_group_name_H-M   'P 1'
#
loop_
_entity.id
_entity.type
_entity.pdbx_description
1 polymer ?
#
loop_
_entity_poly.entity_id
_entity_poly.type
_entity_poly.pdbx_seq_one_letter_code
_entity_poly.pdbx_strand_id
1 'polypeptide(L)' 'SRLHLNYREGHDFHRMHLNSPYSESYYNSLAVVLQRRDWENPGVTQLNRLAAHPPFASWRNSEEA' A
#
# COMPACT_ATOMS: atom_id res chain seq x y z
N SER A 1 -26.85 13.21 32.89
CA SER A 1 -26.19 13.65 31.65
C SER A 1 -24.68 13.69 31.84
N ARG A 2 -23.91 13.41 30.77
CA ARG A 2 -22.42 13.39 30.68
C ARG A 2 -21.69 12.19 31.32
N LEU A 3 -21.86 10.99 30.79
CA LEU A 3 -20.83 9.93 30.89
C LEU A 3 -20.67 9.07 29.62
N HIS A 4 -21.30 9.42 28.49
CA HIS A 4 -21.30 8.60 27.26
C HIS A 4 -20.53 9.19 26.06
N LEU A 5 -19.89 10.36 26.20
CA LEU A 5 -19.30 11.07 25.05
C LEU A 5 -17.78 10.89 24.87
N ASN A 6 -17.06 10.37 25.85
CA ASN A 6 -15.59 10.41 25.84
C ASN A 6 -14.91 9.20 25.15
N TYR A 7 -15.66 8.13 24.84
CA TYR A 7 -15.09 6.93 24.20
C TYR A 7 -15.03 7.00 22.67
N ARG A 8 -15.71 7.96 22.04
CA ARG A 8 -15.75 8.09 20.58
C ARG A 8 -14.59 8.94 20.04
N GLU A 9 -14.19 9.98 20.77
CA GLU A 9 -13.20 10.95 20.31
C GLU A 9 -11.77 10.38 20.24
N GLY A 10 -11.37 9.53 21.18
CA GLY A 10 -10.01 8.96 21.22
C GLY A 10 -9.69 8.03 20.04
N HIS A 11 -10.68 7.31 19.53
CA HIS A 11 -10.53 6.47 18.33
C HIS A 11 -10.46 7.31 17.05
N ASP A 12 -11.15 8.46 17.02
CA ASP A 12 -11.25 9.31 15.84
C ASP A 12 -9.96 10.10 15.56
N PHE A 13 -9.17 10.48 16.58
CA PHE A 13 -7.88 11.15 16.36
C PHE A 13 -6.85 10.23 15.69
N HIS A 14 -6.66 8.99 16.15
CA HIS A 14 -5.78 8.04 15.47
C HIS A 14 -6.25 7.73 14.04
N ARG A 15 -7.57 7.68 13.84
CA ARG A 15 -8.20 7.43 12.54
C ARG A 15 -8.00 8.58 11.53
N MET A 16 -7.88 9.82 12.00
CA MET A 16 -7.60 11.01 11.18
C MET A 16 -6.21 10.97 10.53
N HIS A 17 -5.18 10.52 11.25
CA HIS A 17 -3.81 10.47 10.72
C HIS A 17 -3.60 9.37 9.65
N LEU A 18 -4.35 8.26 9.75
CA LEU A 18 -4.31 7.15 8.78
C LEU A 18 -5.03 7.48 7.46
N ASN A 19 -6.00 8.41 7.48
CA ASN A 19 -6.77 8.79 6.29
C ASN A 19 -6.42 10.21 5.79
N SER A 20 -5.34 10.81 6.30
CA SER A 20 -4.85 12.11 5.84
C SER A 20 -4.16 11.98 4.48
N PRO A 21 -4.51 12.78 3.46
CA PRO A 21 -3.89 12.73 2.13
C PRO A 21 -2.41 13.14 2.10
N TYR A 22 -1.90 13.67 3.23
CA TYR A 22 -0.50 14.02 3.42
C TYR A 22 0.29 12.95 4.18
N SER A 23 -0.35 11.85 4.56
CA SER A 23 0.28 10.71 5.24
C SER A 23 0.72 9.68 4.21
N GLU A 24 1.94 9.18 4.33
CA GLU A 24 2.44 8.08 3.47
C GLU A 24 1.54 6.83 3.54
N SER A 25 0.93 6.59 4.71
CA SER A 25 0.01 5.46 4.89
C SER A 25 -1.27 5.57 4.07
N TYR A 26 -1.71 6.79 3.70
CA TYR A 26 -2.94 7.00 2.94
C TYR A 26 -2.84 6.45 1.52
N TYR A 27 -1.74 6.73 0.82
CA TYR A 27 -1.51 6.22 -0.54
C TYR A 27 -1.32 4.71 -0.59
N ASN A 28 -0.92 4.11 0.53
CA ASN A 28 -0.80 2.66 0.70
C ASN A 28 -2.11 1.99 1.16
N SER A 29 -3.18 2.76 1.37
CA SER A 29 -4.47 2.19 1.77
C SER A 29 -5.15 1.44 0.63
N LEU A 30 -5.83 0.33 0.94
CA LEU A 30 -6.52 -0.49 -0.05
C LEU A 30 -7.57 0.30 -0.84
N ALA A 31 -8.29 1.22 -0.16
CA ALA A 31 -9.29 2.07 -0.79
C ALA A 31 -8.69 2.94 -1.91
N VAL A 32 -7.53 3.57 -1.64
CA VAL A 32 -6.82 4.41 -2.62
C VAL A 32 -6.26 3.56 -3.77
N VAL A 33 -5.67 2.39 -3.47
CA VAL A 33 -5.14 1.48 -4.49
C VAL A 33 -6.24 1.00 -5.45
N LEU A 34 -7.38 0.54 -4.93
CA LEU A 34 -8.48 0.05 -5.77
C LEU A 34 -9.21 1.15 -6.55
N GLN A 35 -9.27 2.37 -6.03
CA GLN A 35 -9.91 3.50 -6.71
C GLN A 35 -9.29 3.78 -8.09
N ARG A 36 -8.01 3.45 -8.29
CA ARG A 36 -7.29 3.68 -9.55
C ARG A 36 -7.76 2.78 -10.70
N ARG A 37 -8.32 1.60 -10.39
CA ARG A 37 -8.82 0.62 -11.37
C ARG A 37 -7.82 0.29 -12.48
N ASP A 38 -6.55 0.13 -12.11
CA ASP A 38 -5.46 -0.09 -13.09
C ASP A 38 -5.72 -1.34 -13.97
N TRP A 39 -6.47 -2.34 -13.47
CA TRP A 39 -6.87 -3.53 -14.24
C TRP A 39 -7.88 -3.25 -15.38
N GLU A 40 -8.56 -2.11 -15.36
CA GLU A 40 -9.46 -1.64 -16.42
C GLU A 40 -8.79 -0.65 -17.38
N ASN A 41 -7.53 -0.29 -17.13
CA ASN A 41 -6.77 0.62 -17.97
C ASN A 41 -5.75 -0.17 -18.81
N PRO A 42 -6.00 -0.45 -20.10
CA PRO A 42 -5.05 -1.18 -20.94
C PRO A 42 -3.71 -0.45 -21.15
N GLY A 43 -3.64 0.86 -20.86
CA GLY A 43 -2.39 1.62 -20.85
C GLY A 43 -1.52 1.33 -19.61
N VAL A 44 -2.07 0.73 -18.56
CA VAL A 44 -1.35 0.34 -17.34
C VAL A 44 -1.19 -1.18 -17.32
N THR A 45 -0.12 -1.66 -17.94
CA THR A 45 0.19 -3.11 -17.98
C THR A 45 1.06 -3.58 -16.82
N GLN A 46 1.68 -2.65 -16.08
CA GLN A 46 2.55 -2.91 -14.94
C GLN A 46 2.66 -1.66 -14.05
N LEU A 47 2.95 -1.85 -12.77
CA LEU A 47 3.40 -0.80 -11.86
C LEU A 47 4.66 -1.31 -11.16
N ASN A 48 5.77 -0.57 -11.22
CA ASN A 48 7.03 -0.90 -10.53
C ASN A 48 7.60 -2.31 -10.81
N ARG A 49 7.20 -2.96 -11.92
CA ARG A 49 7.73 -4.26 -12.31
C ARG A 49 9.13 -4.08 -12.88
N LEU A 50 10.08 -4.87 -12.41
CA LEU A 50 11.44 -4.92 -12.95
C LEU A 50 11.44 -5.51 -14.37
N ALA A 51 12.54 -5.30 -15.09
CA ALA A 51 12.70 -5.90 -16.41
C ALA A 51 12.59 -7.42 -16.35
N ALA A 52 12.04 -8.03 -17.40
CA ALA A 52 12.08 -9.47 -17.56
C ALA A 52 13.55 -9.94 -17.65
N HIS A 53 13.82 -11.09 -17.07
CA HIS A 53 15.15 -11.68 -17.06
C HIS A 53 15.06 -13.19 -17.32
N PRO A 54 16.13 -13.82 -17.84
CA PRO A 54 16.28 -15.27 -17.79
C PRO A 54 16.23 -15.77 -16.34
N PRO A 55 16.06 -17.08 -16.10
CA PRO A 55 16.12 -17.63 -14.75
C PRO A 55 17.40 -17.18 -14.01
N PHE A 56 17.24 -16.59 -12.82
CA PHE A 56 18.34 -16.27 -11.93
C PHE A 56 18.39 -17.28 -10.79
N ALA A 57 19.60 -17.78 -10.51
CA ALA A 57 19.83 -18.69 -9.38
C ALA A 57 20.53 -18.00 -8.19
N SER A 58 20.97 -16.75 -8.35
CA SER A 58 21.61 -15.95 -7.28
C SER A 58 22.71 -16.69 -6.51
N TRP A 59 23.47 -17.56 -7.17
CA TRP A 59 24.59 -18.27 -6.55
C TRP A 59 25.60 -17.30 -5.94
N ARG A 60 26.09 -17.64 -4.75
CA ARG A 60 27.11 -16.88 -4.03
C ARG A 60 28.42 -17.66 -3.89
N ASN A 61 28.45 -18.86 -4.44
CA ASN A 61 29.58 -19.76 -4.56
C ASN A 61 29.72 -20.21 -6.03
N SER A 62 30.95 -20.34 -6.52
CA SER A 62 31.25 -20.64 -7.93
C SER A 62 30.99 -22.10 -8.31
N GLU A 63 31.13 -23.04 -7.37
CA GLU A 63 30.97 -24.47 -7.63
C GLU A 63 29.50 -24.90 -7.68
N GLU A 64 28.60 -24.10 -7.12
CA GLU A 64 27.16 -24.35 -7.08
C GLU A 64 26.42 -23.82 -8.31
N ALA A 65 27.10 -23.02 -9.14
CA ALA A 65 26.56 -22.32 -10.32
C ALA A 65 26.62 -23.12 -11.63
#